data_AF-A0A2S4ZYQ4-F1
#
_entry.id   AF-A0A2S4ZYQ4-F1
#
_cell.length_a   1.000
_cell.length_b   1.000
_cell.length_c   1.000
_cell.angle_alpha   90.00
_cell.angle_beta   90.00
_cell.angle_gamma   90.00
#
_symmetry.space_group_name_H-M   'P 1'
#
loop_
_entity.id
_entity.type
_entity.pdbx_description
1 polymer ?
#
loop_
_entity_poly.entity_id
_entity_poly.type
_entity_poly.pdbx_seq_one_letter_code
_entity_poly.pdbx_strand_id
1 'polypeptide(L)' 'MGNVYLNNSEILNEKILAAGYAWHYMKYDQNPAWDELEKIARNKKTGLWSQADAVAHWEWRKFSKLKVE' A
#
# COMPACT_ATOMS: atom_id res chain seq x y z
N MET A 1 10.17 -7.74 -6.86
CA MET A 1 9.28 -6.58 -7.11
C MET A 1 9.81 -5.83 -8.32
N GLY A 2 8.93 -5.27 -9.15
CA GLY A 2 9.32 -4.44 -10.31
C GLY A 2 8.96 -2.98 -10.04
N ASN A 3 9.83 -2.06 -10.44
CA ASN A 3 9.59 -0.63 -10.34
C ASN A 3 9.15 -0.11 -11.70
N VAL A 4 8.06 0.67 -11.71
CA VAL A 4 7.59 1.35 -12.91
C VAL A 4 8.11 2.79 -12.88
N TYR A 5 8.85 3.17 -13.92
CA TYR A 5 9.39 4.52 -14.08
C TYR A 5 8.52 5.34 -15.01
N LEU A 6 8.23 6.57 -14.62
CA LEU A 6 7.56 7.57 -15.44
C LEU A 6 8.57 8.24 -16.39
N ASN A 7 8.06 8.97 -17.38
CA ASN A 7 8.88 9.64 -18.41
C ASN A 7 9.89 10.66 -17.83
N ASN A 8 9.68 11.11 -16.59
CA ASN A 8 10.55 12.03 -15.85
C ASN A 8 11.50 11.31 -14.86
N SER A 9 11.70 10.00 -15.01
CA SER A 9 12.52 9.15 -14.13
C SER A 9 11.99 8.99 -12.69
N GLU A 10 10.77 9.43 -12.41
CA GLU A 10 10.13 9.18 -11.11
C GLU A 10 9.61 7.75 -11.02
N ILE A 11 9.64 7.18 -9.81
CA ILE A 11 9.11 5.84 -9.55
C ILE A 11 7.61 5.96 -9.23
N LEU A 12 6.77 5.40 -10.10
CA LEU A 12 5.31 5.43 -9.93
C LEU A 12 4.87 4.78 -8.61
N ASN A 13 5.52 3.69 -8.21
CA ASN A 13 5.21 2.96 -6.97
C ASN A 13 5.28 3.88 -5.75
N GLU A 14 6.30 4.75 -5.69
CA GLU A 14 6.45 5.72 -4.60
C GLU A 14 5.35 6.78 -4.65
N LYS A 15 5.01 7.26 -5.85
CA LYS A 15 3.95 8.26 -6.02
C LYS A 15 2.59 7.76 -5.57
N ILE A 16 2.23 6.53 -5.94
CA ILE A 16 0.93 5.95 -5.55
C ILE A 16 0.87 5.61 -4.06
N LEU A 17 2.00 5.24 -3.43
CA LEU A 17 2.10 5.08 -1.98
C LEU A 17 1.92 6.41 -1.26
N ALA A 18 2.66 7.44 -1.69
CA ALA A 18 2.59 8.78 -1.11
C ALA A 18 1.18 9.41 -1.23
N ALA A 19 0.48 9.13 -2.33
CA ALA A 19 -0.89 9.60 -2.54
C ALA A 19 -1.95 8.79 -1.76
N GLY A 20 -1.59 7.64 -1.19
CA GLY A 20 -2.52 6.77 -0.46
C GLY A 20 -3.40 5.89 -1.34
N TYR A 21 -2.94 5.56 -2.55
CA TYR A 21 -3.65 4.67 -3.49
C TYR A 21 -3.13 3.23 -3.49
N ALA A 22 -2.11 2.93 -2.69
CA ALA A 22 -1.52 1.60 -2.61
C ALA A 22 -1.14 1.23 -1.17
N TRP A 23 -0.96 -0.07 -0.95
CA TRP A 23 -0.38 -0.63 0.27
C TRP A 23 1.05 -1.11 0.00
N HIS A 24 1.96 -0.90 0.96
CA HIS A 24 3.30 -1.48 0.94
C HIS A 24 3.23 -2.94 1.39
N TYR A 25 3.54 -3.85 0.47
CA TYR A 25 3.47 -5.27 0.77
C TYR A 25 4.80 -5.81 1.33
N MET A 26 4.94 -5.68 2.66
CA MET A 26 6.16 -6.01 3.43
C MET A 26 6.70 -7.43 3.22
N LYS A 27 5.88 -8.38 2.75
CA LYS A 27 6.32 -9.75 2.47
C LYS A 27 7.37 -9.83 1.37
N TYR A 28 7.30 -8.95 0.37
CA TYR A 28 8.14 -9.00 -0.83
C TYR A 28 9.01 -7.78 -1.03
N ASP A 29 8.79 -6.72 -0.24
CA ASP A 29 9.59 -5.50 -0.27
C ASP A 29 9.75 -4.98 1.17
N GLN A 30 10.98 -4.72 1.59
CA GLN A 30 11.30 -4.23 2.94
C GLN A 30 11.87 -2.80 2.90
N ASN A 31 11.58 -2.04 1.85
CA ASN A 31 12.10 -0.69 1.72
C ASN A 31 11.51 0.22 2.82
N PRO A 32 12.32 0.75 3.75
CA PRO A 32 11.83 1.60 4.84
C PRO A 32 11.23 2.92 4.33
N ALA A 33 11.67 3.43 3.19
CA ALA A 33 11.11 4.65 2.61
C ALA A 33 9.64 4.45 2.18
N TRP A 34 9.30 3.27 1.66
CA TRP A 34 7.95 2.98 1.19
C TRP A 34 6.98 2.76 2.36
N ASP A 35 7.47 2.16 3.45
CA ASP A 35 6.73 2.06 4.72
C ASP A 35 6.44 3.46 5.30
N GLU A 36 7.42 4.37 5.25
CA GLU A 36 7.21 5.75 5.70
C GLU A 36 6.20 6.51 4.83
N LEU A 37 6.27 6.37 3.49
CA LEU A 37 5.28 6.97 2.59
C LEU A 37 3.86 6.48 2.87
N GLU A 38 3.68 5.18 3.09
CA GLU A 38 2.37 4.63 3.44
C GLU A 38 1.89 5.17 4.80
N LYS A 39 2.75 5.20 5.82
CA LYS A 39 2.41 5.76 7.14
C LYS A 39 1.97 7.22 7.05
N ILE A 40 2.66 8.02 6.24
CA ILE A 40 2.30 9.42 6.00
C ILE A 40 0.91 9.50 5.34
N ALA A 41 0.64 8.72 4.30
CA ALA A 41 -0.65 8.71 3.62
C ALA A 41 -1.79 8.24 4.54
N ARG A 42 -1.54 7.22 5.37
CA ARG A 42 -2.46 6.74 6.42
C ARG A 42 -2.81 7.84 7.41
N ASN A 43 -1.81 8.52 7.94
CA ASN A 43 -2.00 9.61 8.90
C ASN A 43 -2.77 10.79 8.30
N LYS A 44 -2.55 11.08 7.01
CA LYS A 44 -3.28 12.12 6.27
C LYS A 44 -4.67 11.69 5.81
N LYS A 45 -5.05 10.41 5.97
CA LYS A 45 -6.32 9.83 5.52
C LYS A 45 -6.61 10.10 4.03
N THR A 46 -5.57 10.03 3.19
CA THR A 46 -5.70 10.27 1.75
C THR A 46 -6.02 9.00 0.98
N GLY A 47 -6.79 9.11 -0.11
CA GLY A 47 -7.10 7.97 -0.98
C GLY A 47 -7.85 6.87 -0.23
N LEU A 48 -7.30 5.65 -0.27
CA LEU A 48 -7.84 4.47 0.40
C LEU A 48 -8.00 4.68 1.91
N TRP A 49 -7.13 5.49 2.52
CA TRP A 49 -7.09 5.75 3.96
C TRP A 49 -8.15 6.71 4.47
N SER A 50 -8.96 7.29 3.57
CA SER A 50 -10.13 8.07 3.96
C SER A 50 -11.23 7.21 4.57
N GLN A 51 -11.24 5.91 4.23
CA GLN A 51 -12.14 4.92 4.80
C GLN A 51 -11.59 4.42 6.14
N ALA A 52 -12.44 4.38 7.16
CA ALA A 52 -12.03 3.98 8.52
C ALA A 52 -11.68 2.48 8.62
N ASP A 53 -12.17 1.67 7.69
CA ASP A 53 -12.08 0.22 7.64
C ASP A 53 -11.28 -0.27 6.42
N ALA A 54 -10.33 0.52 5.93
CA ALA A 54 -9.46 0.13 4.83
C ALA A 54 -8.61 -1.10 5.18
N VAL A 55 -9.03 -2.27 4.70
CA VAL A 55 -8.33 -3.55 4.89
C VAL A 55 -7.55 -3.90 3.63
N ALA A 56 -6.28 -4.26 3.78
CA ALA A 56 -5.47 -4.69 2.64
C ALA A 56 -6.04 -5.98 2.04
N HIS A 57 -6.04 -6.08 0.71
CA HIS A 57 -6.66 -7.20 0.00
C HIS A 57 -6.12 -8.58 0.41
N TRP A 58 -4.86 -8.69 0.86
CA TRP A 58 -4.30 -9.95 1.34
C TRP A 58 -4.80 -10.33 2.73
N GLU A 59 -5.15 -9.37 3.58
CA GLU A 59 -5.77 -9.62 4.87
C GLU A 59 -7.20 -10.09 4.67
N TRP A 60 -7.96 -9.43 3.79
CA TRP A 60 -9.29 -9.88 3.38
C TRP A 60 -9.27 -11.34 2.90
N ARG A 61 -8.33 -11.70 2.03
CA ARG A 61 -8.18 -13.09 1.56
C ARG A 61 -7.84 -14.09 2.67
N LYS A 62 -7.14 -13.68 3.74
CA LYS A 62 -6.88 -14.57 4.89
C LYS A 62 -8.16 -14.83 5.67
N PHE A 63 -8.99 -13.82 5.90
CA PHE A 63 -10.26 -13.98 6.60
C PHE A 63 -11.25 -14.88 5.84
N SER A 64 -11.25 -14.86 4.50
CA SER A 64 -12.09 -15.77 3.71
C SER A 64 -11.74 -17.25 3.89
N LYS A 65 -10.49 -17.58 4.24
CA LYS A 65 -10.06 -18.97 4.48
C LYS A 65 -10.43 -19.48 5.87
N LEU A 66 -10.55 -18.58 6.85
CA LEU A 66 -10.86 -18.92 8.25
C LEU A 66 -12.34 -19.20 8.52
N LYS A 67 -13.25 -18.84 7.60
CA LYS A 67 -14.70 -19.11 7.74
C LYS A 67 -15.15 -20.46 7.13
N VAL A 68 -14.22 -21.27 6.63
CA VAL A 68 -14.49 -22.53 5.91
C VAL A 68 -14.06 -23.76 6.74
N GLU A 69 -13.72 -23.59 8.02
CA GLU A 69 -13.44 -24.69 8.97
C GLU A 69 -14.56 -24.81 10.02
#